data_AF-A0A0F9CFK0-F1
#
_entry.id   AF-A0A0F9CFK0-F1
#
_cell.length_a   1.000
_cell.length_b   1.000
_cell.length_c   1.000
_cell.angle_alpha   90.00
_cell.angle_beta   90.00
_cell.angle_gamma   90.00
#
_symmetry.space_group_name_H-M   'P 1'
#
loop_
_entity.id
_entity.type
_entity.pdbx_description
1 polymer ?
#
loop_
_entity_poly.entity_id
_entity_poly.type
_entity_poly.pdbx_seq_one_letter_code
_entity_poly.pdbx_strand_id
1 'polypeptide(L)'
;MNTLTPTQAVQLASLAYDAKEMKSTKLVNGLLHSSLRGNFNFSVNSGAIQGVSGGFFSHLFNLSTGFGLVGHGEGAFKGDSVIAIRGTASLRDGLTDGNFGLSGGSNGSMVHAGFNKTFYTMKPALQEFITANIRDKINGCVHVVGHSLGGALASLSADWIKAEY
;
A
#
# COMPACT_ATOMS: atom_id res chain seq x y z
N MET A 1 14.48 2.11 15.20
CA MET A 1 13.65 2.15 13.98
C MET A 1 14.60 2.12 12.79
N ASN A 2 14.48 1.14 11.91
CA ASN A 2 15.34 1.05 10.73
C ASN A 2 14.70 1.83 9.59
N THR A 3 15.47 2.67 8.92
CA THR A 3 14.99 3.51 7.83
C THR A 3 15.30 2.85 6.49
N LEU A 4 14.31 2.79 5.60
CA LEU A 4 14.54 2.38 4.22
C LEU A 4 15.53 3.33 3.56
N THR A 5 16.55 2.77 2.89
CA THR A 5 17.40 3.58 2.01
C THR A 5 16.58 4.09 0.82
N PRO A 6 16.99 5.19 0.16
CA PRO A 6 16.29 5.68 -1.04
C PRO A 6 16.15 4.60 -2.12
N THR A 7 17.17 3.76 -2.31
CA THR A 7 17.14 2.63 -3.26
C THR A 7 16.10 1.59 -2.87
N GLN A 8 16.02 1.20 -1.59
CA GLN A 8 15.00 0.26 -1.10
C GLN A 8 13.59 0.82 -1.27
N ALA A 9 13.37 2.10 -0.97
CA ALA A 9 12.07 2.76 -1.15
C ALA A 9 11.62 2.75 -2.62
N VAL A 10 12.52 3.07 -3.56
CA VAL A 10 12.23 3.00 -5.00
C VAL A 10 11.91 1.58 -5.43
N GLN A 11 12.69 0.59 -4.99
CA GLN A 11 12.45 -0.82 -5.34
C GLN A 11 11.10 -1.34 -4.86
N LEU A 12 10.72 -0.98 -3.63
CA LEU A 12 9.41 -1.31 -3.08
C LEU A 12 8.27 -0.64 -3.86
N ALA A 13 8.44 0.64 -4.24
CA ALA A 13 7.47 1.35 -5.05
C ALA A 13 7.33 0.73 -6.46
N SER A 14 8.43 0.29 -7.08
CA SER A 14 8.41 -0.42 -8.37
C SER A 14 7.73 -1.78 -8.26
N LEU A 15 7.96 -2.53 -7.18
CA LEU A 15 7.34 -3.83 -6.96
C LEU A 15 5.81 -3.75 -6.98
N ALA A 16 5.22 -2.64 -6.50
CA ALA A 16 3.77 -2.41 -6.55
C ALA A 16 3.21 -2.32 -7.99
N TYR A 17 4.03 -1.89 -8.96
CA TYR A 17 3.66 -1.95 -10.38
C TYR A 17 3.74 -3.36 -10.93
N ASP A 18 4.84 -4.08 -10.64
CA ASP A 18 5.07 -5.43 -11.15
C ASP A 18 4.03 -6.43 -10.62
N ALA A 19 3.64 -6.29 -9.35
CA ALA A 19 2.67 -7.19 -8.74
C ALA A 19 1.25 -7.06 -9.30
N LYS A 20 0.93 -5.99 -10.03
CA LYS A 20 -0.36 -5.85 -10.73
C LYS A 20 -0.64 -7.07 -11.62
N GLU A 21 0.38 -7.57 -12.29
CA GLU A 21 0.28 -8.65 -13.27
C GLU A 21 0.46 -10.03 -12.61
N MET A 22 0.65 -10.08 -11.28
CA MET A 22 1.04 -11.29 -10.55
C MET A 22 -0.07 -11.78 -9.62
N LYS A 23 -0.37 -13.06 -9.72
CA LYS A 23 -1.37 -13.75 -8.88
C LYS A 23 -0.74 -14.61 -7.76
N SER A 24 0.58 -14.53 -7.57
CA SER A 24 1.32 -15.42 -6.66
C SER A 24 2.29 -14.66 -5.78
N THR A 25 2.12 -14.83 -4.46
CA THR A 25 3.00 -14.31 -3.41
C THR A 25 4.45 -14.77 -3.56
N LYS A 26 4.67 -16.01 -4.03
CA LYS A 26 6.01 -16.54 -4.27
C LYS A 26 6.74 -15.80 -5.40
N LEU A 27 6.01 -15.40 -6.44
CA LEU A 27 6.59 -14.65 -7.55
C LEU A 27 6.98 -13.23 -7.12
N VAL A 28 6.11 -12.55 -6.35
CA VAL A 28 6.40 -11.21 -5.83
C VAL A 28 7.61 -11.22 -4.88
N ASN A 29 7.68 -12.17 -3.94
CA ASN A 29 8.84 -12.29 -3.05
C ASN A 29 10.13 -12.69 -3.81
N GLY A 30 10.01 -13.41 -4.94
CA GLY A 30 11.15 -13.77 -5.80
C GLY A 30 11.76 -12.58 -6.55
N LEU A 31 10.94 -11.57 -6.86
CA LEU A 31 11.36 -10.33 -7.55
C LEU A 31 11.96 -9.28 -6.63
N LEU A 32 11.97 -9.54 -5.32
CA LEU A 32 12.66 -8.65 -4.38
C LEU A 32 14.13 -8.55 -4.76
N HIS A 33 14.57 -7.30 -4.88
CA HIS A 33 15.97 -6.97 -5.03
C HIS A 33 16.79 -7.53 -3.85
N SER A 34 18.06 -7.84 -4.07
CA SER A 34 18.94 -8.47 -3.07
C SER A 34 19.00 -7.72 -1.75
N SER A 35 18.89 -6.39 -1.76
CA SER A 35 18.85 -5.52 -0.56
C SER A 35 17.58 -5.64 0.28
N LEU A 36 16.52 -6.27 -0.23
CA LEU A 36 15.21 -6.44 0.42
C LEU A 36 14.87 -7.91 0.71
N ARG A 37 15.62 -8.86 0.13
CA ARG A 37 15.41 -10.29 0.39
C ARG A 37 15.65 -10.61 1.87
N GLY A 38 14.69 -11.30 2.48
CA GLY A 38 14.73 -11.65 3.91
C GLY A 38 14.45 -10.50 4.87
N ASN A 39 14.15 -9.30 4.36
CA ASN A 39 13.80 -8.12 5.16
C ASN A 39 12.30 -7.82 5.12
N PHE A 40 11.59 -8.29 4.10
CA PHE A 40 10.14 -8.15 4.00
C PHE A 40 9.54 -9.38 3.34
N ASN A 41 8.36 -9.75 3.82
CA ASN A 41 7.54 -10.80 3.26
C ASN A 41 6.20 -10.19 2.82
N PHE A 42 6.03 -10.12 1.51
CA PHE A 42 4.81 -9.57 0.91
C PHE A 42 3.74 -10.64 0.89
N SER A 43 2.49 -10.24 1.10
CA SER A 43 1.33 -11.10 0.93
C SER A 43 0.55 -10.65 -0.30
N VAL A 44 0.54 -11.45 -1.36
CA VAL A 44 -0.37 -11.25 -2.51
C VAL A 44 -1.63 -12.03 -2.20
N ASN A 45 -2.62 -11.35 -1.65
CA ASN A 45 -3.88 -11.99 -1.31
C ASN A 45 -4.70 -12.17 -2.61
N SER A 46 -4.51 -13.29 -3.30
CA SER A 46 -5.36 -13.69 -4.43
C SER A 46 -6.70 -14.31 -3.98
N GLY A 47 -7.08 -14.13 -2.71
CA GLY A 47 -8.32 -14.60 -2.11
C GLY A 47 -8.11 -15.75 -1.12
N ALA A 48 -8.11 -15.40 0.18
CA ALA A 48 -8.32 -16.29 1.34
C ALA A 48 -7.14 -17.27 1.64
N ILE A 49 -6.95 -17.85 2.84
CA ILE A 49 -7.90 -18.40 3.80
C ILE A 49 -7.20 -18.49 5.19
N GLN A 50 -7.67 -17.74 6.19
CA GLN A 50 -7.97 -18.28 7.52
C GLN A 50 -8.90 -17.31 8.29
N GLY A 51 -10.21 -17.53 8.12
CA GLY A 51 -11.30 -17.28 9.07
C GLY A 51 -11.48 -15.90 9.71
N VAL A 52 -12.38 -15.08 9.16
CA VAL A 52 -13.60 -14.64 9.87
C VAL A 52 -14.75 -14.56 8.84
N SER A 53 -15.90 -15.09 9.21
CA SER A 53 -17.10 -15.26 8.40
C SER A 53 -17.64 -13.99 7.75
N GLY A 54 -18.09 -14.16 6.50
CA GLY A 54 -19.43 -13.70 6.09
C GLY A 54 -19.53 -12.40 5.30
N GLY A 55 -20.10 -12.51 4.10
CA GLY A 55 -20.88 -11.44 3.47
C GLY A 55 -20.10 -10.45 2.61
N PHE A 56 -20.57 -10.24 1.38
CA PHE A 56 -20.13 -9.18 0.45
C PHE A 56 -18.71 -9.28 -0.15
N PHE A 57 -17.90 -10.28 0.22
CA PHE A 57 -16.48 -10.33 -0.15
C PHE A 57 -16.13 -11.02 -1.49
N SER A 58 -17.02 -11.80 -2.13
CA SER A 58 -16.64 -12.52 -3.37
C SER A 58 -16.95 -11.76 -4.66
N HIS A 59 -17.85 -10.76 -4.63
CA HIS A 59 -18.37 -10.16 -5.86
C HIS A 59 -17.79 -8.77 -6.19
N LEU A 60 -17.38 -7.99 -5.19
CA LEU A 60 -16.79 -6.66 -5.42
C LEU A 60 -15.28 -6.69 -5.70
N PHE A 61 -14.62 -7.81 -5.38
CA PHE A 61 -13.16 -7.97 -5.45
C PHE A 61 -12.67 -8.95 -6.53
N ASN A 62 -13.55 -9.41 -7.42
CA ASN A 62 -13.10 -10.13 -8.60
C ASN A 62 -12.62 -9.10 -9.65
N LEU A 63 -11.30 -8.88 -9.71
CA LEU A 63 -10.50 -8.30 -10.82
C LEU A 63 -10.15 -6.80 -10.90
N SER A 64 -10.43 -5.94 -9.92
CA SER A 64 -10.07 -4.51 -10.06
C SER A 64 -9.78 -3.92 -8.68
N THR A 65 -8.55 -3.62 -8.29
CA THR A 65 -7.87 -2.43 -8.80
C THR A 65 -6.33 -2.42 -8.62
N GLY A 66 -5.70 -3.35 -7.90
CA GLY A 66 -4.23 -3.53 -7.87
C GLY A 66 -3.40 -2.30 -7.43
N PHE A 67 -3.93 -1.42 -6.58
CA PHE A 67 -3.27 -0.15 -6.23
C PHE A 67 -2.07 -0.28 -5.29
N GLY A 68 -1.86 -1.41 -4.61
CA GLY A 68 -0.72 -1.54 -3.72
C GLY A 68 -0.45 -2.95 -3.22
N LEU A 69 0.71 -3.09 -2.60
CA LEU A 69 1.23 -4.28 -1.94
C LEU A 69 1.44 -3.99 -0.46
N VAL A 70 1.14 -4.97 0.38
CA VAL A 70 1.47 -4.91 1.80
C VAL A 70 2.37 -6.08 2.20
N GLY A 71 3.21 -5.84 3.19
CA GLY A 71 4.14 -6.84 3.69
C GLY A 71 4.54 -6.59 5.13
N HIS A 72 5.04 -7.65 5.75
CA HIS A 72 5.56 -7.60 7.11
C HIS A 72 7.07 -7.64 7.09
N GLY A 73 7.68 -6.85 7.96
CA GLY A 73 9.12 -6.80 8.10
C GLY A 73 9.66 -8.06 8.76
N GLU A 74 10.73 -8.58 8.19
CA GLU A 74 11.55 -9.69 8.66
C GLU A 74 12.99 -9.20 8.85
N GLY A 75 13.86 -10.05 9.40
CA GLY A 75 15.28 -9.73 9.52
C GLY A 75 15.51 -8.38 10.20
N ALA A 76 16.13 -7.44 9.48
CA ALA A 76 16.41 -6.10 10.00
C ALA A 76 15.14 -5.27 10.27
N PHE A 77 14.02 -5.55 9.61
CA PHE A 77 12.77 -4.82 9.77
C PHE A 77 11.76 -5.59 10.62
N LYS A 78 12.19 -6.61 11.38
CA LYS A 78 11.29 -7.41 12.20
C LYS A 78 10.41 -6.54 13.12
N GLY A 79 9.10 -6.71 13.00
CA GLY A 79 8.10 -5.95 13.76
C GLY A 79 7.59 -4.69 13.04
N ASP A 80 8.26 -4.26 11.96
CA ASP A 80 7.77 -3.22 11.06
C ASP A 80 6.79 -3.81 10.04
N SER A 81 6.11 -2.93 9.29
CA SER A 81 5.28 -3.28 8.15
C SER A 81 5.52 -2.33 6.99
N VAL A 82 5.18 -2.73 5.76
CA VAL A 82 5.35 -1.93 4.55
C VAL A 82 4.07 -1.90 3.74
N ILE A 83 3.74 -0.73 3.20
CA ILE A 83 2.64 -0.45 2.29
C ILE A 83 3.24 0.24 1.06
N ALA A 84 3.28 -0.46 -0.07
CA ALA A 84 3.75 0.07 -1.34
C ALA A 84 2.57 0.38 -2.25
N ILE A 85 2.42 1.62 -2.67
CA ILE A 85 1.29 2.09 -3.49
C ILE A 85 1.79 2.43 -4.88
N ARG A 86 1.20 1.81 -5.91
CA ARG A 86 1.49 2.16 -7.30
C ARG A 86 0.75 3.45 -7.69
N GLY A 87 1.33 4.21 -8.61
CA GLY A 87 0.62 5.26 -9.33
C GLY A 87 -0.18 4.72 -10.52
N THR A 88 -0.68 5.64 -11.36
CA THR A 88 -1.32 5.29 -12.64
C THR A 88 -0.26 4.86 -13.65
N ALA A 89 -0.59 3.88 -14.51
CA ALA A 89 0.29 3.43 -15.59
C ALA A 89 0.51 4.50 -16.68
N SER A 90 -0.42 5.45 -16.81
CA SER A 90 -0.35 6.58 -17.73
C SER A 90 -0.34 7.91 -16.95
N LEU A 91 0.84 8.56 -16.88
CA LEU A 91 0.97 9.95 -16.41
C LEU A 91 0.10 10.92 -17.24
N ARG A 92 -0.12 10.61 -18.53
CA ARG A 92 -0.94 11.41 -19.45
C ARG A 92 -2.43 11.35 -19.10
N ASP A 93 -2.96 10.20 -18.69
CA ASP A 93 -4.37 10.08 -18.29
C ASP A 93 -4.63 10.81 -16.96
N GLY A 94 -3.69 10.71 -16.01
CA GLY A 94 -3.80 11.38 -14.70
C GLY A 94 -3.75 12.91 -14.76
N LEU A 95 -3.07 13.48 -15.76
CA LEU A 95 -3.07 14.93 -15.99
C LEU A 95 -4.34 15.42 -16.69
N THR A 96 -4.96 14.56 -17.51
CA THR A 96 -6.13 14.91 -18.33
C THR A 96 -7.44 14.77 -17.53
N ASP A 97 -7.51 13.80 -16.60
CA ASP A 97 -8.60 13.62 -15.63
C ASP A 97 -8.44 14.50 -14.36
N GLY A 98 -7.49 15.45 -14.39
CA GLY A 98 -7.20 16.39 -13.33
C GLY A 98 -8.37 17.32 -13.06
N ASN A 99 -9.37 16.85 -12.32
CA ASN A 99 -10.25 17.74 -11.56
C ASN A 99 -9.37 18.46 -10.53
N PHE A 100 -8.90 19.66 -10.87
CA PHE A 100 -8.12 20.59 -10.03
C PHE A 100 -8.90 21.12 -8.81
N GLY A 101 -9.87 20.37 -8.30
CA GLY A 101 -10.55 20.67 -7.05
C GLY A 101 -9.64 20.33 -5.88
N LEU A 102 -9.70 21.13 -4.83
CA LEU A 102 -9.10 20.81 -3.53
C LEU A 102 -10.17 20.19 -2.64
N SER A 103 -9.77 19.24 -1.80
CA SER A 103 -10.62 18.58 -0.81
C SER A 103 -9.89 18.52 0.53
N GLY A 104 -10.62 18.49 1.64
CA GLY A 104 -10.03 18.35 2.97
C GLY A 104 -9.44 16.95 3.17
N GLY A 105 -8.17 16.88 3.53
CA GLY A 105 -7.47 15.67 3.94
C GLY A 105 -7.73 15.31 5.40
N SER A 106 -7.33 14.10 5.79
CA SER A 106 -7.48 13.55 7.14
C SER A 106 -6.80 14.36 8.25
N ASN A 107 -5.79 15.16 7.91
CA ASN A 107 -5.07 16.05 8.82
C ASN A 107 -5.54 17.52 8.74
N GLY A 108 -6.64 17.81 8.05
CA GLY A 108 -7.15 19.17 7.85
C GLY A 108 -6.46 19.98 6.75
N SER A 109 -5.47 19.41 6.05
CA SER A 109 -4.81 20.06 4.91
C SER A 109 -5.66 19.98 3.63
N MET A 110 -5.45 20.90 2.68
CA MET A 110 -6.05 20.81 1.36
C MET A 110 -5.25 19.87 0.46
N VAL A 111 -5.92 18.85 -0.07
CA VAL A 111 -5.33 17.83 -0.93
C VAL A 111 -6.05 17.80 -2.28
N HIS A 112 -5.38 17.36 -3.34
CA HIS A 112 -6.01 17.24 -4.65
C HIS A 112 -7.22 16.28 -4.57
N ALA A 113 -8.41 16.74 -4.95
CA ALA A 113 -9.67 16.02 -4.74
C ALA A 113 -9.68 14.64 -5.43
N GLY A 114 -9.03 14.52 -6.60
CA GLY A 114 -8.84 13.24 -7.27
C GLY A 114 -8.04 12.25 -6.42
N PHE A 115 -6.97 12.71 -5.77
CA PHE A 115 -6.13 11.85 -4.93
C PHE A 115 -6.85 11.49 -3.63
N ASN A 116 -7.59 12.44 -3.05
CA ASN A 116 -8.39 12.18 -1.86
C ASN A 116 -9.47 11.13 -2.13
N LYS A 117 -10.18 11.26 -3.25
CA LYS A 117 -11.18 10.27 -3.68
C LYS A 117 -10.57 8.88 -3.83
N THR A 118 -9.44 8.76 -4.53
CA THR A 118 -8.73 7.48 -4.66
C THR A 118 -8.28 6.96 -3.31
N PHE A 119 -7.73 7.80 -2.44
CA PHE A 119 -7.34 7.40 -1.09
C PHE A 119 -8.52 6.82 -0.29
N TYR A 120 -9.70 7.47 -0.30
CA TYR A 120 -10.88 6.95 0.40
C TYR A 120 -11.36 5.59 -0.14
N THR A 121 -11.14 5.29 -1.41
CA THR A 121 -11.40 3.93 -1.94
C THR A 121 -10.41 2.88 -1.42
N MET A 122 -9.20 3.28 -1.03
CA MET A 122 -8.17 2.41 -0.46
C MET A 122 -8.24 2.28 1.06
N LYS A 123 -8.75 3.32 1.75
CA LYS A 123 -8.79 3.43 3.21
C LYS A 123 -9.31 2.18 3.92
N PRO A 124 -10.43 1.53 3.51
CA PRO A 124 -10.91 0.32 4.19
C PRO A 124 -9.89 -0.82 4.23
N ALA A 125 -9.17 -1.06 3.13
CA ALA A 125 -8.15 -2.11 3.07
C ALA A 125 -6.90 -1.75 3.88
N LEU A 126 -6.50 -0.48 3.88
CA LEU A 126 -5.42 0.01 4.73
C LEU A 126 -5.77 -0.16 6.21
N GLN A 127 -7.01 0.17 6.60
CA GLN A 127 -7.52 0.03 7.96
C GLN A 127 -7.52 -1.42 8.43
N GLU A 128 -7.94 -2.35 7.56
CA GLU A 128 -7.87 -3.78 7.86
C GLU A 128 -6.42 -4.23 8.10
N PHE A 129 -5.47 -3.83 7.25
CA PHE A 129 -4.06 -4.18 7.41
C PHE A 129 -3.46 -3.63 8.70
N ILE A 130 -3.70 -2.35 9.03
CA ILE A 130 -3.18 -1.73 10.26
C ILE A 130 -3.82 -2.37 11.49
N THR A 131 -5.13 -2.64 11.46
CA THR A 131 -5.82 -3.30 12.57
C THR A 131 -5.29 -4.73 12.79
N ALA A 132 -5.01 -5.47 11.72
CA ALA A 132 -4.35 -6.77 11.80
C ALA A 132 -2.94 -6.67 12.40
N ASN A 133 -2.14 -5.69 11.99
CA ASN A 133 -0.81 -5.45 12.57
C ASN A 133 -0.87 -5.20 14.07
N ILE A 134 -1.82 -4.38 14.54
CA ILE A 134 -2.02 -4.10 15.97
C ILE A 134 -2.40 -5.39 16.71
N ARG A 135 -3.39 -6.15 16.20
CA ARG A 135 -3.82 -7.42 16.78
C ARG A 135 -2.67 -8.42 16.90
N ASP A 136 -1.85 -8.51 15.86
CA ASP A 136 -0.76 -9.48 15.73
C ASP A 136 0.56 -8.97 16.35
N LYS A 137 0.50 -7.83 17.06
CA LYS A 137 1.62 -7.19 17.77
C LYS A 137 2.80 -6.81 16.87
N ILE A 138 2.50 -6.47 15.62
CA ILE A 138 3.41 -5.86 14.64
C ILE A 138 3.34 -4.35 14.84
N ASN A 139 3.97 -3.88 15.91
CA ASN A 139 3.85 -2.52 16.45
C ASN A 139 5.06 -1.63 16.14
N GLY A 140 5.90 -2.03 15.19
CA GLY A 140 7.02 -1.24 14.68
C GLY A 140 6.59 -0.15 13.70
N CYS A 141 7.54 0.30 12.89
CA CYS A 141 7.30 1.35 11.90
C CYS A 141 6.40 0.85 10.76
N VAL A 142 5.50 1.71 10.28
CA VAL A 142 4.75 1.48 9.04
C VAL A 142 5.42 2.27 7.92
N HIS A 143 6.14 1.56 7.04
CA HIS A 143 6.81 2.13 5.88
C HIS A 143 5.81 2.31 4.74
N VAL A 144 5.42 3.55 4.44
CA VAL A 144 4.51 3.85 3.32
C VAL A 144 5.31 4.43 2.16
N VAL A 145 5.30 3.76 1.02
CA VAL A 145 6.12 4.13 -0.15
C VAL A 145 5.28 4.15 -1.42
N GLY A 146 5.65 5.00 -2.37
CA GLY A 146 5.00 5.05 -3.68
C GLY A 146 5.72 6.00 -4.63
N HIS A 147 5.51 5.80 -5.93
CA HIS A 147 6.11 6.61 -6.98
C HIS A 147 5.04 7.38 -7.76
N SER A 148 5.34 8.62 -8.17
CA SER A 148 4.40 9.51 -8.87
C SER A 148 3.08 9.68 -8.10
N LEU A 149 1.92 9.38 -8.70
CA LEU A 149 0.62 9.37 -8.01
C LEU A 149 0.63 8.48 -6.76
N GLY A 150 1.32 7.34 -6.82
CA GLY A 150 1.45 6.44 -5.67
C GLY A 150 2.15 7.11 -4.50
N GLY A 151 3.07 8.05 -4.77
CA GLY A 151 3.72 8.86 -3.73
C GLY A 151 2.75 9.81 -3.04
N ALA A 152 1.86 10.47 -3.79
CA ALA A 152 0.82 11.32 -3.20
C ALA A 152 -0.14 10.51 -2.32
N LEU A 153 -0.57 9.33 -2.80
CA LEU A 153 -1.42 8.41 -2.02
C LEU A 153 -0.69 7.83 -0.81
N ALA A 154 0.62 7.60 -0.90
CA ALA A 154 1.46 7.19 0.22
C ALA A 154 1.52 8.26 1.30
N SER A 155 1.67 9.55 0.92
CA SER A 155 1.62 10.66 1.87
C SER A 155 0.25 10.75 2.58
N LEU A 156 -0.85 10.69 1.84
CA LEU A 156 -2.21 10.70 2.43
C LEU A 156 -2.43 9.53 3.38
N SER A 157 -1.94 8.35 3.01
CA SER A 157 -2.04 7.14 3.84
C SER A 157 -1.21 7.28 5.12
N ALA A 158 0.02 7.77 5.03
CA ALA A 158 0.87 7.99 6.19
C ALA A 158 0.28 9.03 7.16
N ASP A 159 -0.23 10.14 6.63
CA ASP A 159 -0.90 11.18 7.43
C ASP A 159 -2.14 10.63 8.14
N TRP A 160 -2.96 9.86 7.43
CA TRP A 160 -4.14 9.22 8.00
C TRP A 160 -3.78 8.19 9.09
N ILE A 161 -2.81 7.30 8.84
CA ILE A 161 -2.37 6.29 9.82
C ILE A 161 -1.90 6.99 11.09
N LYS A 162 -1.05 8.01 10.96
CA LYS A 162 -0.51 8.78 12.10
C LYS A 162 -1.60 9.53 12.88
N ALA A 163 -2.70 9.92 12.23
CA ALA A 163 -3.79 10.64 12.88
C ALA A 163 -4.75 9.72 13.63
N GLU A 164 -4.95 8.48 13.16
CA GLU A 164 -5.93 7.54 13.74
C GLU A 164 -5.33 6.48 14.68
N TYR A 165 -4.02 6.23 14.62
CA TYR A 165 -3.32 5.17 15.38
C TYR A 165 -2.05 5.69 16.06
#